data_AF-A0A8J6L6M3-F1
#
_entry.id   AF-A0A8J6L6M3-F1
#
_cell.length_a   1.000
_cell.length_b   1.000
_cell.length_c   1.000
_cell.angle_alpha   90.00
_cell.angle_beta   90.00
_cell.angle_gamma   90.00
#
_symmetry.space_group_name_H-M   'P 1'
#
loop_
_entity.id
_entity.type
_entity.pdbx_description
1 polymer ?
#
loop_
_entity_poly.entity_id
_entity_poly.type
_entity_poly.pdbx_seq_one_letter_code
_entity_poly.pdbx_strand_id
1 'polypeptide(L)'
;MFQNTIIPHTGHPVLKSETFTFLLFRYLNNRLNTRTTGSYSFQNAFFYLQWGDDDSVYDSNDPVAAGLVTLKKTRRRSKLHPHKQRSKYICRPELVVEAGNHFVWEFIPGHGTLNVPPDAAILHHYRICEFGGDDCIKTASTVDTTAFKYKSKLVEEVKERYREFKVKCNLMELPPPPTRVFSKIMNILKSGQKTVRFEYLAEKVMFTGVSELGPVKSSLPEIILAQMYRPPSTPNPDHA
;
A
#
# COMPACT_ATOMS: atom_id res chain seq x y z
N MET A 1 -0.61 7.02 9.64
CA MET A 1 0.42 6.81 8.59
C MET A 1 -0.32 6.45 7.31
N PHE A 2 -0.14 7.21 6.22
CA PHE A 2 -0.78 6.93 4.91
C PHE A 2 0.12 6.00 4.09
N GLN A 3 -0.40 4.85 3.67
CA GLN A 3 0.38 3.85 2.92
C GLN A 3 0.09 4.01 1.43
N ASN A 4 1.10 4.41 0.66
CA ASN A 4 1.01 4.67 -0.77
C ASN A 4 1.98 3.75 -1.52
N THR A 5 1.51 3.08 -2.57
CA THR A 5 2.36 2.21 -3.41
C THR A 5 1.92 2.29 -4.86
N ILE A 6 2.84 2.53 -5.79
CA ILE A 6 2.51 2.51 -7.22
C ILE A 6 2.54 1.05 -7.67
N ILE A 7 1.50 0.58 -8.36
CA ILE A 7 1.40 -0.80 -8.87
C ILE A 7 1.17 -0.73 -10.39
N PRO A 8 2.12 -1.23 -11.21
CA PRO A 8 1.99 -1.36 -12.64
C PRO A 8 0.95 -2.42 -12.96
N HIS A 9 0.19 -2.19 -14.01
CA HIS A 9 -0.75 -3.15 -14.59
C HIS A 9 -0.15 -3.85 -15.82
N THR A 10 1.12 -3.60 -16.14
CA THR A 10 1.83 -4.24 -17.25
C THR A 10 1.75 -5.77 -17.14
N GLY A 11 1.32 -6.44 -18.22
CA GLY A 11 1.23 -7.90 -18.32
C GLY A 11 2.58 -8.62 -18.47
N HIS A 12 3.70 -7.90 -18.42
CA HIS A 12 5.02 -8.52 -18.51
C HIS A 12 5.44 -9.15 -17.17
N PRO A 13 5.95 -10.39 -17.18
CA PRO A 13 6.53 -11.00 -15.99
C PRO A 13 7.75 -10.17 -15.53
N VAL A 14 7.86 -9.99 -14.22
CA VAL A 14 8.99 -9.28 -13.60
C VAL A 14 10.21 -10.18 -13.73
N LEU A 15 11.06 -9.91 -14.72
CA LEU A 15 12.34 -10.61 -14.87
C LEU A 15 13.26 -10.27 -13.69
N LYS A 16 14.06 -11.25 -13.24
CA LYS A 16 14.85 -11.19 -11.99
C LYS A 16 15.83 -10.00 -11.89
N SER A 17 16.21 -9.37 -13.00
CA SER A 17 17.23 -8.31 -13.05
C SER A 17 16.70 -6.89 -13.30
N GLU A 18 15.43 -6.70 -13.67
CA GLU A 18 14.90 -5.37 -13.99
C GLU A 18 14.13 -4.79 -12.79
N THR A 19 14.43 -3.55 -12.43
CA THR A 19 13.69 -2.86 -11.36
C THR A 19 12.28 -2.51 -11.83
N PHE A 20 11.34 -2.47 -10.89
CA PHE A 20 9.98 -1.99 -11.08
C PHE A 20 9.91 -0.70 -11.93
N THR A 21 10.75 0.26 -11.58
CA THR A 21 10.81 1.60 -12.19
C THR A 21 11.27 1.51 -13.64
N PHE A 22 12.24 0.64 -13.93
CA PHE A 22 12.72 0.39 -15.29
C PHE A 22 11.62 -0.20 -16.19
N LEU A 23 10.91 -1.23 -15.71
CA LEU A 23 9.82 -1.86 -16.47
C LEU A 23 8.69 -0.87 -16.78
N LEU A 24 8.31 -0.06 -15.79
CA LEU A 24 7.28 0.96 -15.96
C LEU A 24 7.70 2.02 -16.99
N PHE A 25 8.91 2.58 -16.86
CA PHE A 25 9.36 3.61 -17.80
C PHE A 25 9.63 3.07 -19.20
N ARG A 26 10.12 1.82 -19.33
CA ARG A 26 10.23 1.16 -20.64
C ARG A 26 8.86 1.03 -21.30
N TYR A 27 7.85 0.58 -20.54
CA TYR A 27 6.48 0.47 -21.04
C TYR A 27 5.91 1.83 -21.46
N LEU A 28 6.11 2.88 -20.65
CA LEU A 28 5.62 4.22 -20.96
C LEU A 28 6.33 4.84 -22.16
N ASN A 29 7.66 4.72 -22.26
CA ASN A 29 8.46 5.22 -23.38
C ASN A 29 8.09 4.55 -24.71
N ASN A 30 7.67 3.29 -24.68
CA ASN A 30 7.25 2.57 -25.88
C ASN A 30 5.86 2.98 -26.37
N ARG A 31 5.03 3.61 -25.53
CA ARG A 31 3.65 3.99 -25.86
C ARG A 31 3.45 5.50 -26.00
N LEU A 32 4.30 6.31 -25.37
CA LEU A 32 4.09 7.74 -25.20
C LEU A 32 5.38 8.51 -25.51
N ASN A 33 5.26 9.71 -26.05
CA ASN A 33 6.40 10.61 -26.23
C ASN A 33 6.79 11.23 -24.87
N THR A 34 7.87 10.72 -24.28
CA THR A 34 8.35 11.15 -22.96
C THR A 34 9.46 12.20 -23.01
N ARG A 35 9.84 12.71 -24.19
CA ARG A 35 10.98 13.64 -24.35
C ARG A 35 10.83 14.91 -23.51
N THR A 36 9.62 15.47 -23.45
CA THR A 36 9.28 16.68 -22.68
C THR A 36 8.63 16.36 -21.32
N THR A 37 8.65 15.10 -20.90
CA THR A 37 8.05 14.67 -19.63
C THR A 37 9.00 14.96 -18.49
N GLY A 38 8.65 15.92 -17.63
CA GLY A 38 9.34 16.23 -16.37
C GLY A 38 8.77 15.46 -15.17
N SER A 39 7.54 14.96 -15.24
CA SER A 39 6.97 14.10 -14.19
C SER A 39 5.91 13.13 -14.71
N TYR A 40 5.72 12.04 -13.96
CA TYR A 40 4.75 10.98 -14.21
C TYR A 40 3.74 10.96 -13.08
N SER A 41 2.51 11.38 -13.35
CA SER A 41 1.43 11.49 -12.37
C SER A 41 0.55 10.25 -12.37
N PHE A 42 0.31 9.66 -11.19
CA PHE A 42 -0.51 8.45 -11.03
C PHE A 42 -1.84 8.79 -10.38
N GLN A 43 -2.93 8.18 -10.86
CA GLN A 43 -4.24 8.30 -10.23
C GLN A 43 -4.29 7.54 -8.91
N ASN A 44 -4.90 8.14 -7.89
CA ASN A 44 -5.08 7.50 -6.60
C ASN A 44 -6.26 6.52 -6.62
N ALA A 45 -6.01 5.32 -6.12
CA ALA A 45 -6.99 4.29 -5.83
C ALA A 45 -7.06 4.08 -4.30
N PHE A 46 -8.20 4.40 -3.70
CA PHE A 46 -8.40 4.16 -2.27
C PHE A 46 -8.79 2.71 -1.99
N PHE A 47 -7.98 2.08 -1.12
CA PHE A 47 -8.23 0.77 -0.53
C PHE A 47 -8.59 0.97 0.94
N TYR A 48 -9.88 1.02 1.25
CA TYR A 48 -10.31 1.25 2.62
C TYR A 48 -10.15 0.01 3.49
N LEU A 49 -9.55 0.20 4.66
CA LEU A 49 -9.23 -0.91 5.57
C LEU A 49 -10.48 -1.54 6.20
N GLN A 50 -11.61 -0.83 6.20
CA GLN A 50 -12.90 -1.33 6.67
C GLN A 50 -13.59 -2.31 5.71
N TRP A 51 -13.18 -2.38 4.44
CA TRP A 51 -13.65 -3.46 3.59
C TRP A 51 -13.14 -4.80 4.10
N GLY A 52 -13.93 -5.85 3.87
CA GLY A 52 -13.54 -7.23 4.18
C GLY A 52 -12.21 -7.60 3.52
N ASP A 53 -11.50 -8.52 4.16
CA ASP A 53 -10.30 -9.11 3.60
C ASP A 53 -10.63 -9.97 2.38
N ASP A 54 -9.67 -10.13 1.49
CA ASP A 54 -9.74 -11.04 0.36
C ASP A 54 -9.79 -12.50 0.83
N ASP A 55 -10.62 -13.33 0.18
CA ASP A 55 -10.79 -14.74 0.56
C ASP A 55 -9.49 -15.55 0.42
N SER A 56 -8.58 -15.14 -0.46
CA SER A 56 -7.28 -15.82 -0.65
C SER A 56 -6.39 -15.79 0.59
N VAL A 57 -6.68 -14.93 1.57
CA VAL A 57 -6.01 -14.91 2.86
C VAL A 57 -6.25 -16.21 3.64
N TYR A 58 -7.44 -16.80 3.52
CA TYR A 58 -7.79 -18.03 4.22
C TYR A 58 -7.24 -19.29 3.56
N ASP A 59 -6.72 -19.17 2.33
CA ASP A 59 -6.11 -20.27 1.59
C ASP A 59 -4.57 -20.30 1.79
N SER A 60 -4.02 -19.32 2.52
CA SER A 60 -2.60 -19.19 2.79
C SER A 60 -2.23 -19.71 4.17
N ASN A 61 -1.38 -20.73 4.23
CA ASN A 61 -0.77 -21.21 5.48
C ASN A 61 0.43 -20.35 5.95
N ASP A 62 0.74 -19.29 5.20
CA ASP A 62 1.89 -18.41 5.45
C ASP A 62 1.48 -17.16 6.25
N PRO A 63 1.97 -17.00 7.50
CA PRO A 63 1.67 -15.84 8.34
C PRO A 63 2.07 -14.50 7.71
N VAL A 64 3.17 -14.46 6.95
CA VAL A 64 3.61 -13.24 6.28
C VAL A 64 2.64 -12.89 5.18
N ALA A 65 2.32 -13.83 4.30
CA ALA A 65 1.38 -13.57 3.21
C ALA A 65 -0.01 -13.15 3.74
N ALA A 66 -0.50 -13.79 4.81
CA ALA A 66 -1.77 -13.45 5.44
C ALA A 66 -1.76 -12.09 6.15
N GLY A 67 -0.58 -11.63 6.62
CA GLY A 67 -0.40 -10.36 7.31
C GLY A 67 -0.17 -9.14 6.41
N LEU A 68 0.19 -9.35 5.13
CA LEU A 68 0.46 -8.26 4.20
C LEU A 68 -0.83 -7.56 3.76
N VAL A 69 -0.97 -6.28 4.12
CA VAL A 69 -2.15 -5.45 3.76
C VAL A 69 -2.38 -5.42 2.25
N THR A 70 -1.32 -5.39 1.45
CA THR A 70 -1.36 -5.42 -0.02
C THR A 70 -1.92 -6.72 -0.60
N LEU A 71 -1.83 -7.82 0.13
CA LEU A 71 -2.39 -9.11 -0.26
C LEU A 71 -3.77 -9.37 0.36
N LYS A 72 -4.04 -8.76 1.52
CA LYS A 72 -5.26 -8.93 2.30
C LYS A 72 -6.37 -7.96 1.91
N LYS A 73 -6.03 -6.72 1.55
CA LYS A 73 -6.99 -5.66 1.20
C LYS A 73 -6.97 -5.42 -0.31
N THR A 74 -7.75 -6.20 -1.04
CA THR A 74 -7.79 -6.13 -2.53
C THR A 74 -8.94 -5.25 -3.04
N ARG A 75 -9.87 -4.86 -2.19
CA ARG A 75 -11.00 -4.02 -2.59
C ARG A 75 -10.62 -2.55 -2.60
N ARG A 76 -10.94 -1.85 -3.70
CA ARG A 76 -10.79 -0.40 -3.85
C ARG A 76 -12.06 0.27 -4.33
N ARG A 77 -12.12 1.60 -4.21
CA ARG A 77 -13.17 2.39 -4.88
C ARG A 77 -13.08 2.18 -6.40
N SER A 78 -14.23 2.03 -7.05
CA SER A 78 -14.26 1.81 -8.51
C SER A 78 -13.76 3.03 -9.27
N LYS A 79 -14.20 4.22 -8.86
CA LYS A 79 -13.76 5.50 -9.45
C LYS A 79 -12.41 5.91 -8.87
N LEU A 80 -11.44 6.10 -9.75
CA LEU A 80 -10.12 6.64 -9.41
C LEU A 80 -10.20 8.16 -9.19
N HIS A 81 -9.32 8.69 -8.35
CA HIS A 81 -9.19 10.14 -8.21
C HIS A 81 -8.60 10.75 -9.49
N PRO A 82 -9.10 11.92 -9.93
CA PRO A 82 -8.49 12.65 -11.03
C PRO A 82 -7.01 12.96 -10.74
N HIS A 83 -6.21 13.06 -11.80
CA HIS A 83 -4.83 13.53 -11.66
C HIS A 83 -4.78 14.88 -10.92
N LYS A 84 -3.69 15.12 -10.19
CA LYS A 84 -3.46 16.29 -9.32
C LYS A 84 -4.33 16.33 -8.07
N GLN A 85 -5.36 15.48 -7.94
CA GLN A 85 -6.16 15.33 -6.73
C GLN A 85 -5.72 14.10 -5.96
N ARG A 86 -4.99 14.29 -4.85
CA ARG A 86 -4.44 13.19 -4.04
C ARG A 86 -3.50 12.24 -4.79
N SER A 87 -3.07 12.62 -6.00
CA SER A 87 -2.04 11.94 -6.78
C SER A 87 -0.70 11.96 -6.05
N LYS A 88 0.16 11.03 -6.47
CA LYS A 88 1.60 11.07 -6.28
C LYS A 88 2.26 10.93 -7.63
N TYR A 89 3.51 11.36 -7.73
CA TYR A 89 4.23 11.40 -8.98
C TYR A 89 5.69 10.98 -8.78
N ILE A 90 6.29 10.48 -9.85
CA ILE A 90 7.74 10.36 -9.97
C ILE A 90 8.19 11.53 -10.87
N CYS A 91 9.19 12.30 -10.46
CA CYS A 91 9.71 13.41 -11.24
C CYS A 91 11.13 13.18 -11.72
N ARG A 92 11.49 13.88 -12.79
CA ARG A 92 12.86 14.06 -13.28
C ARG A 92 13.40 15.36 -12.69
N PRO A 93 14.23 15.31 -11.63
CA PRO A 93 14.64 16.50 -10.89
C PRO A 93 15.29 17.56 -11.80
N GLU A 94 16.00 17.14 -12.83
CA GLU A 94 16.67 18.02 -13.79
C GLU A 94 15.70 18.85 -14.67
N LEU A 95 14.40 18.56 -14.64
CA LEU A 95 13.35 19.25 -15.39
C LEU A 95 12.31 19.96 -14.49
N VAL A 96 12.48 19.88 -13.17
CA VAL A 96 11.54 20.41 -12.17
C VAL A 96 12.17 21.59 -11.44
N VAL A 97 11.41 22.69 -11.36
CA VAL A 97 11.78 23.87 -10.57
C VAL A 97 11.18 23.77 -9.17
N GLU A 98 9.88 23.43 -9.08
CA GLU A 98 9.18 23.35 -7.80
C GLU A 98 8.28 22.12 -7.68
N ALA A 99 8.58 21.26 -6.70
CA ALA A 99 7.83 20.05 -6.41
C ALA A 99 6.67 20.33 -5.43
N GLY A 100 5.43 20.09 -5.86
CA GLY A 100 4.26 20.18 -4.98
C GLY A 100 3.86 18.85 -4.35
N ASN A 101 2.89 18.87 -3.42
CA ASN A 101 2.46 17.68 -2.67
C ASN A 101 1.77 16.59 -3.53
N HIS A 102 0.97 17.01 -4.52
CA HIS A 102 0.21 16.09 -5.39
C HIS A 102 0.63 16.12 -6.86
N PHE A 103 1.33 17.18 -7.27
CA PHE A 103 1.84 17.39 -8.61
C PHE A 103 3.00 18.39 -8.53
N VAL A 104 3.85 18.42 -9.56
CA VAL A 104 4.89 19.45 -9.71
C VAL A 104 4.23 20.80 -10.00
N TRP A 105 4.60 21.83 -9.26
CA TRP A 105 4.06 23.19 -9.42
C TRP A 105 4.73 23.92 -10.59
N GLU A 106 6.04 23.75 -10.76
CA GLU A 106 6.80 24.42 -11.82
C GLU A 106 7.84 23.50 -12.48
N PHE A 107 7.94 23.60 -13.80
CA PHE A 107 8.91 22.90 -14.65
C PHE A 107 9.80 23.89 -15.39
N ILE A 108 10.97 23.41 -15.84
CA ILE A 108 11.75 24.12 -16.87
C ILE A 108 10.87 24.32 -18.11
N PRO A 109 10.90 25.49 -18.77
CA PRO A 109 10.09 25.77 -19.97
C PRO A 109 10.14 24.64 -21.01
N GLY A 110 8.98 24.32 -21.58
CA GLY A 110 8.83 23.23 -22.57
C GLY A 110 8.66 21.83 -21.98
N HIS A 111 8.63 21.69 -20.65
CA HIS A 111 8.42 20.40 -19.97
C HIS A 111 7.12 20.38 -19.17
N GLY A 112 6.62 19.18 -18.88
CA GLY A 112 5.36 19.04 -18.15
C GLY A 112 5.13 17.66 -17.53
N THR A 113 3.90 17.47 -17.08
CA THR A 113 3.44 16.22 -16.47
C THR A 113 2.83 15.28 -17.51
N LEU A 114 3.29 14.04 -17.53
CA LEU A 114 2.60 12.93 -18.17
C LEU A 114 1.60 12.31 -17.19
N ASN A 115 0.33 12.34 -17.54
CA ASN A 115 -0.71 11.62 -16.82
C ASN A 115 -0.62 10.13 -17.18
N VAL A 116 -0.12 9.31 -16.26
CA VAL A 116 0.01 7.88 -16.47
C VAL A 116 -1.38 7.26 -16.56
N PRO A 117 -1.70 6.56 -17.66
CA PRO A 117 -3.03 5.99 -17.81
C PRO A 117 -3.23 4.82 -16.82
N PRO A 118 -4.44 4.62 -16.30
CA PRO A 118 -4.68 3.67 -15.20
C PRO A 118 -4.50 2.21 -15.60
N ASP A 119 -4.52 1.88 -16.90
CA ASP A 119 -4.16 0.55 -17.42
C ASP A 119 -2.64 0.31 -17.45
N ALA A 120 -1.83 1.35 -17.25
CA ALA A 120 -0.38 1.24 -17.11
C ALA A 120 0.03 1.11 -15.65
N ALA A 121 -0.47 1.98 -14.77
CA ALA A 121 -0.19 1.96 -13.33
C ALA A 121 -1.19 2.83 -12.55
N ILE A 122 -1.52 2.40 -11.33
CA ILE A 122 -2.27 3.21 -10.36
C ILE A 122 -1.53 3.31 -9.03
N LEU A 123 -1.89 4.31 -8.22
CA LEU A 123 -1.38 4.47 -6.87
C LEU A 123 -2.35 3.81 -5.88
N HIS A 124 -1.95 2.69 -5.27
CA HIS A 124 -2.65 2.07 -4.16
C HIS A 124 -2.48 2.92 -2.91
N HIS A 125 -3.59 3.37 -2.33
CA HIS A 125 -3.61 4.16 -1.10
C HIS A 125 -4.48 3.46 -0.05
N TYR A 126 -3.83 2.77 0.88
CA TYR A 126 -4.50 2.10 1.98
C TYR A 126 -4.79 3.06 3.12
N ARG A 127 -6.06 3.14 3.52
CA ARG A 127 -6.53 4.19 4.44
C ARG A 127 -7.78 3.76 5.22
N ILE A 128 -7.96 4.30 6.41
CA ILE A 128 -9.22 4.23 7.16
C ILE A 128 -10.21 5.26 6.58
N CYS A 129 -11.50 4.94 6.45
CA CYS A 129 -12.53 5.89 6.00
C CYS A 129 -12.34 7.29 6.59
N GLU A 130 -12.53 8.31 5.75
CA GLU A 130 -12.49 9.69 6.20
C GLU A 130 -13.55 9.98 7.27
N PHE A 131 -13.21 10.87 8.20
CA PHE A 131 -14.13 11.42 9.20
C PHE A 131 -14.72 10.43 10.21
N GLY A 132 -14.13 9.24 10.36
CA GLY A 132 -14.41 8.34 11.49
C GLY A 132 -15.69 7.51 11.42
N GLY A 133 -16.34 7.43 10.25
CA GLY A 133 -17.47 6.54 9.98
C GLY A 133 -17.17 5.47 8.92
N ASP A 134 -18.21 4.74 8.46
CA ASP A 134 -18.10 3.66 7.47
C ASP A 134 -18.77 3.99 6.12
N ASP A 135 -19.13 5.25 5.87
CA ASP A 135 -19.80 5.63 4.63
C ASP A 135 -18.93 5.42 3.39
N CYS A 136 -17.61 5.44 3.56
CA CYS A 136 -16.67 5.26 2.47
C CYS A 136 -16.79 3.86 1.82
N ILE A 137 -17.13 2.83 2.61
CA ILE A 137 -17.28 1.45 2.12
C ILE A 137 -18.64 1.16 1.49
N LYS A 138 -19.60 2.07 1.63
CA LYS A 138 -20.91 2.02 0.94
C LYS A 138 -20.82 2.45 -0.53
N THR A 139 -19.71 3.07 -0.93
CA THR A 139 -19.51 3.52 -2.30
C THR A 139 -19.18 2.36 -3.25
N ALA A 140 -19.43 2.55 -4.55
CA ALA A 140 -19.10 1.56 -5.57
C ALA A 140 -17.62 1.13 -5.48
N SER A 141 -17.42 -0.19 -5.42
CA SER A 141 -16.10 -0.80 -5.24
C SER A 141 -15.86 -1.92 -6.25
N THR A 142 -14.59 -2.22 -6.47
CA THR A 142 -14.13 -3.34 -7.29
C THR A 142 -13.00 -4.08 -6.57
N VAL A 143 -12.84 -5.37 -6.87
CA VAL A 143 -11.72 -6.18 -6.42
C VAL A 143 -10.56 -5.97 -7.40
N ASP A 144 -9.40 -5.63 -6.86
CA ASP A 144 -8.16 -5.39 -7.60
C ASP A 144 -7.04 -6.25 -7.02
N THR A 145 -6.77 -7.37 -7.69
CA THR A 145 -5.72 -8.33 -7.32
C THR A 145 -4.41 -8.08 -8.09
N THR A 146 -4.24 -6.92 -8.75
CA THR A 146 -3.04 -6.65 -9.58
C THR A 146 -1.75 -6.82 -8.79
N ALA A 147 -1.74 -6.47 -7.50
CA ALA A 147 -0.58 -6.65 -6.63
C ALA A 147 -0.17 -8.13 -6.44
N PHE A 148 -1.06 -9.09 -6.67
CA PHE A 148 -0.78 -10.52 -6.47
C PHE A 148 0.26 -11.05 -7.43
N LYS A 149 0.49 -10.39 -8.57
CA LYS A 149 1.60 -10.76 -9.47
C LYS A 149 2.97 -10.64 -8.81
N TYR A 150 3.07 -9.84 -7.73
CA TYR A 150 4.28 -9.70 -6.92
C TYR A 150 4.26 -10.55 -5.65
N LYS A 151 3.19 -11.32 -5.39
CA LYS A 151 2.96 -12.05 -4.12
C LYS A 151 4.16 -12.89 -3.70
N SER A 152 4.62 -13.79 -4.56
CA SER A 152 5.70 -14.72 -4.20
C SER A 152 6.99 -14.01 -3.80
N LYS A 153 7.46 -13.07 -4.65
CA LYS A 153 8.66 -12.30 -4.37
C LYS A 153 8.49 -11.40 -3.14
N LEU A 154 7.36 -10.72 -3.01
CA LEU A 154 7.10 -9.84 -1.87
C LEU A 154 7.11 -10.60 -0.55
N VAL A 155 6.47 -11.76 -0.51
CA VAL A 155 6.40 -12.61 0.69
C VAL A 155 7.79 -13.13 1.07
N GLU A 156 8.58 -13.57 0.09
CA GLU A 156 9.95 -14.06 0.30
C GLU A 156 10.86 -12.97 0.90
N GLU A 157 10.89 -11.79 0.29
CA GLU A 157 11.72 -10.65 0.72
C GLU A 157 11.31 -10.17 2.13
N VAL A 158 10.01 -10.11 2.41
CA VAL A 158 9.51 -9.74 3.74
C VAL A 158 9.86 -10.79 4.78
N LYS A 159 9.76 -12.07 4.44
CA LYS A 159 10.17 -13.17 5.34
C LYS A 159 11.65 -13.11 5.68
N GLU A 160 12.49 -12.85 4.68
CA GLU A 160 13.94 -12.70 4.90
C GLU A 160 14.21 -11.55 5.86
N ARG A 161 13.63 -10.38 5.59
CA ARG A 161 13.84 -9.22 6.45
C ARG A 161 13.24 -9.39 7.85
N TYR A 162 12.09 -10.03 7.95
CA TYR A 162 11.47 -10.36 9.23
C TYR A 162 12.35 -11.32 10.04
N ARG A 163 12.91 -12.37 9.43
CA ARG A 163 13.84 -13.28 10.11
C ARG A 163 15.09 -12.56 10.62
N GLU A 164 15.66 -11.68 9.79
CA GLU A 164 16.81 -10.86 10.16
C GLU A 164 16.50 -9.98 11.39
N PHE A 165 15.40 -9.22 11.34
CA PHE A 165 15.05 -8.31 12.42
C PHE A 165 14.46 -9.02 13.65
N LYS A 166 13.85 -10.19 13.48
CA LYS A 166 13.34 -10.97 14.62
C LYS A 166 14.45 -11.27 15.62
N VAL A 167 15.63 -11.66 15.13
CA VAL A 167 16.80 -11.90 15.99
C VAL A 167 17.37 -10.58 16.51
N LYS A 168 17.57 -9.59 15.65
CA LYS A 168 18.22 -8.31 16.02
C LYS A 168 17.40 -7.46 17.00
N CYS A 169 16.07 -7.50 16.87
CA CYS A 169 15.15 -6.62 17.57
C CYS A 169 14.20 -7.36 18.51
N ASN A 170 14.39 -8.69 18.69
CA ASN A 170 13.52 -9.54 19.51
C ASN A 170 12.03 -9.38 19.16
N LEU A 171 11.70 -9.44 17.86
CA LEU A 171 10.32 -9.24 17.40
C LEU A 171 9.43 -10.41 17.85
N MET A 172 8.18 -10.08 18.20
CA MET A 172 7.14 -11.08 18.52
C MET A 172 6.87 -12.01 17.33
N GLU A 173 6.45 -13.24 17.63
CA GLU A 173 5.95 -14.16 16.61
C GLU A 173 4.77 -13.58 15.84
N LEU A 174 4.72 -13.89 14.54
CA LEU A 174 3.58 -13.51 13.72
C LEU A 174 2.34 -14.29 14.14
N PRO A 175 1.15 -13.65 14.16
CA PRO A 175 -0.08 -14.36 14.43
C PRO A 175 -0.30 -15.45 13.36
N PRO A 176 -0.94 -16.57 13.74
CA PRO A 176 -1.27 -17.61 12.77
C PRO A 176 -2.20 -17.06 11.69
N PRO A 177 -2.15 -17.59 10.46
CA PRO A 177 -3.09 -17.22 9.41
C PRO A 177 -4.54 -17.45 9.86
N PRO A 178 -5.47 -16.58 9.47
CA PRO A 178 -6.86 -16.75 9.86
C PRO A 178 -7.46 -17.97 9.16
N THR A 179 -8.33 -18.70 9.86
CA THR A 179 -9.06 -19.84 9.29
C THR A 179 -10.49 -19.44 8.92
N ARG A 180 -11.05 -20.07 7.88
CA ARG A 180 -12.44 -19.82 7.45
C ARG A 180 -13.46 -20.08 8.57
N VAL A 181 -13.17 -21.02 9.46
CA VAL A 181 -14.03 -21.39 10.61
C VAL A 181 -14.11 -20.25 11.62
N PHE A 182 -12.96 -19.68 12.00
CA PHE A 182 -12.92 -18.53 12.91
C PHE A 182 -13.63 -17.30 12.32
N SER A 183 -13.48 -17.07 11.02
CA SER A 183 -14.15 -15.95 10.33
C SER A 183 -15.67 -16.07 10.36
N LYS A 184 -16.22 -17.26 10.08
CA LYS A 184 -17.67 -17.51 10.19
C LYS A 184 -18.20 -17.28 11.59
N ILE A 185 -17.49 -17.77 12.62
CA ILE A 185 -17.88 -17.56 14.02
C ILE A 185 -17.87 -16.06 14.37
N MET A 186 -16.83 -15.32 13.99
CA MET A 186 -16.74 -13.88 14.22
C MET A 186 -17.83 -13.08 13.49
N ASN A 187 -18.18 -13.46 12.26
CA ASN A 187 -19.25 -12.80 11.51
C ASN A 187 -20.63 -13.08 12.12
N ILE A 188 -20.86 -14.29 12.64
CA ILE A 188 -22.07 -14.63 13.38
C ILE A 188 -22.17 -13.78 14.67
N LEU A 189 -21.08 -13.68 15.44
CA LEU A 189 -21.01 -12.85 16.65
C LEU A 189 -21.27 -11.35 16.35
N LYS A 190 -20.74 -10.83 15.23
CA LYS A 190 -20.97 -9.44 14.80
C LYS A 190 -22.41 -9.18 14.33
N SER A 191 -23.08 -10.18 13.73
CA SER A 191 -24.47 -10.05 13.29
C SER A 191 -25.49 -10.02 14.44
N GLY A 192 -25.09 -10.47 15.63
CA GLY A 192 -25.94 -10.52 16.84
C GLY A 192 -25.83 -9.33 17.79
N GLN A 193 -24.88 -8.41 17.60
CA GLN A 193 -24.68 -7.25 18.47
C GLN A 193 -25.15 -5.96 17.79
N LYS A 194 -26.27 -5.39 18.28
CA LYS A 194 -26.45 -3.93 18.22
C LYS A 194 -25.21 -3.31 18.86
N THR A 195 -24.54 -2.43 18.11
CA THR A 195 -23.39 -1.59 18.46
C THR A 195 -23.05 -1.57 19.96
N VAL A 196 -22.26 -2.54 20.40
CA VAL A 196 -21.46 -2.43 21.63
C VAL A 196 -20.02 -2.49 21.15
N ARG A 197 -19.32 -1.35 21.29
CA ARG A 197 -17.87 -1.24 21.04
C ARG A 197 -17.15 -2.27 21.91
N PHE A 198 -16.77 -3.39 21.31
CA PHE A 198 -15.68 -4.23 21.81
C PHE A 198 -14.37 -3.74 21.16
N GLU A 199 -13.97 -2.52 21.51
CA GLU A 199 -12.55 -2.15 21.54
C GLU A 199 -12.07 -2.58 22.93
N TYR A 200 -11.20 -3.58 23.03
CA TYR A 200 -10.29 -3.91 24.15
C TYR A 200 -9.94 -5.39 24.03
N LEU A 201 -8.86 -5.70 23.29
CA LEU A 201 -7.99 -6.89 23.45
C LEU A 201 -7.00 -6.95 22.26
N ALA A 202 -6.05 -6.01 22.22
CA ALA A 202 -4.77 -6.14 21.51
C ALA A 202 -3.91 -4.92 21.83
N GLU A 203 -3.49 -4.78 23.09
CA GLU A 203 -2.59 -3.69 23.51
C GLU A 203 -1.40 -4.28 24.28
N LYS A 204 -0.23 -3.66 24.06
CA LYS A 204 1.11 -3.93 24.62
C LYS A 204 1.91 -5.07 23.98
N VAL A 205 2.73 -4.69 23.01
CA VAL A 205 4.21 -4.76 22.96
C VAL A 205 4.60 -4.19 21.59
N MET A 206 5.83 -3.69 21.44
CA MET A 206 6.45 -3.13 20.22
C MET A 206 6.51 -1.60 20.19
N PHE A 207 7.25 -0.98 21.13
CA PHE A 207 8.11 0.16 20.81
C PHE A 207 9.17 0.35 21.89
N THR A 208 10.41 -0.01 21.58
CA THR A 208 11.62 0.70 22.01
C THR A 208 12.60 0.73 20.82
N GLY A 209 13.07 1.93 20.47
CA GLY A 209 14.33 2.18 19.75
C GLY A 209 14.38 1.89 18.25
N VAL A 210 14.10 2.90 17.41
CA VAL A 210 14.85 3.11 16.15
C VAL A 210 15.00 4.61 15.91
N SER A 211 15.83 5.25 16.72
CA SER A 211 16.56 6.45 16.33
C SER A 211 18.02 6.03 16.23
N GLU A 212 18.68 6.39 15.13
CA GLU A 212 20.09 6.07 14.79
C GLU A 212 20.34 4.72 14.10
N LEU A 213 20.12 4.67 12.79
CA LEU A 213 20.95 3.83 11.91
C LEU A 213 21.31 4.64 10.67
N GLY A 214 22.62 4.77 10.44
CA GLY A 214 23.22 5.43 9.28
C GLY A 214 22.92 4.73 7.94
N PRO A 215 23.64 5.08 6.86
CA PRO A 215 23.21 4.76 5.51
C PRO A 215 23.33 3.25 5.23
N VAL A 216 22.21 2.55 5.28
CA VAL A 216 22.09 1.18 4.79
C VAL A 216 22.01 1.25 3.27
N LYS A 217 22.98 0.65 2.58
CA LYS A 217 22.92 0.36 1.14
C LYS A 217 21.73 -0.57 0.90
N SER A 218 20.56 -0.02 0.56
CA SER A 218 19.35 -0.78 0.28
C SER A 218 19.25 -1.06 -1.22
N SER A 219 19.30 -2.33 -1.61
CA SER A 219 18.91 -2.82 -2.94
C SER A 219 17.42 -3.18 -2.99
N LEU A 220 16.59 -2.54 -2.16
CA LEU A 220 15.14 -2.65 -2.25
C LEU A 220 14.70 -2.02 -3.58
N PRO A 221 13.83 -2.66 -4.38
CA PRO A 221 13.05 -1.90 -5.34
C PRO A 221 12.21 -0.89 -4.54
N GLU A 222 12.58 0.39 -4.62
CA GLU A 222 12.10 1.51 -3.80
C GLU A 222 10.58 1.76 -3.80
N ILE A 223 9.74 0.90 -4.39
CA ILE A 223 8.28 1.14 -4.50
C ILE A 223 7.45 -0.11 -4.19
N ILE A 224 7.91 -1.01 -3.32
CA ILE A 224 7.00 -1.93 -2.61
C ILE A 224 7.40 -2.02 -1.13
N LEU A 225 6.93 -1.07 -0.32
CA LEU A 225 6.94 -1.23 1.13
C LEU A 225 5.80 -2.19 1.51
N ALA A 226 6.14 -3.46 1.67
CA ALA A 226 5.29 -4.38 2.42
C ALA A 226 5.19 -3.86 3.87
N GLN A 227 3.97 -3.56 4.31
CA GLN A 227 3.74 -3.04 5.65
C GLN A 227 2.64 -3.83 6.34
N MET A 228 2.95 -4.24 7.57
CA MET A 228 2.00 -4.75 8.53
C MET A 228 1.16 -3.59 9.07
N TYR A 229 -0.12 -3.84 9.33
CA TYR A 229 -1.07 -2.84 9.84
C TYR A 229 -0.64 -2.31 11.22
N ARG A 230 -0.60 -0.99 11.38
CA ARG A 230 -0.42 -0.28 12.66
C ARG A 230 -1.78 0.30 13.08
N PRO A 231 -2.39 -0.13 14.20
CA PRO A 231 -3.63 0.48 14.68
C PRO A 231 -3.39 1.93 15.15
N PRO A 232 -4.45 2.77 15.19
CA PRO A 232 -4.36 4.13 15.73
C PRO A 232 -3.99 4.11 17.22
N SER A 233 -3.14 5.06 17.64
CA SER A 233 -2.82 5.29 19.06
C SER A 233 -4.03 5.81 19.80
N THR A 234 -4.27 5.29 21.00
CA THR A 234 -5.25 5.82 21.95
C THR A 234 -4.94 7.30 22.26
N PRO A 235 -5.94 8.19 22.39
CA PRO A 235 -5.70 9.57 22.82
C PRO A 235 -5.18 9.57 24.26
N ASN A 236 -4.16 10.40 24.51
CA ASN A 236 -3.63 10.65 25.86
C ASN A 236 -4.70 11.38 26.69
N PRO A 237 -5.10 10.90 27.88
CA PRO A 237 -6.14 11.52 28.69
C PRO A 237 -5.76 12.88 29.32
N ASP A 238 -4.50 13.31 29.21
CA ASP A 238 -3.99 14.48 29.95
C ASP A 238 -4.12 15.84 29.22
N HIS A 239 -4.93 15.94 28.17
CA HIS A 239 -5.29 17.23 27.57
C HIS A 239 -6.78 17.33 27.28
N ALA A 240 -7.53 17.71 28.31
CA ALA A 240 -8.86 18.32 28.23
C ALA A 240 -8.82 19.65 29.00
#